data_AF-A0A517XSB0-F1
#
_entry.id   AF-A0A517XSB0-F1
#
_cell.length_a   1.000
_cell.length_b   1.000
_cell.length_c   1.000
_cell.angle_alpha   90.00
_cell.angle_beta   90.00
_cell.angle_gamma   90.00
#
_symmetry.space_group_name_H-M   'P 1'
#
loop_
_entity.id
_entity.type
_entity.pdbx_description
1 polymer ?
#
loop_
_entity_poly.entity_id
_entity_poly.type
_entity_poly.pdbx_seq_one_letter_code
_entity_poly.pdbx_strand_id
1 'polypeptide(L)'
;MATFYILPPRACLDDAVAAFLGKLLPGLPAPSWDRLADGLGRPGVYFVPRDELPDGESLAEALAGGFGAEFGDRVVEVALTGAARAWVVGGVSGAAAA
;
A
#
# COMPACT_ATOMS: atom_id res chain seq x y z
N MET A 1 -12.10 1.77 12.33
CA MET A 1 -10.64 1.77 12.29
C MET A 1 -10.20 0.95 11.10
N ALA A 2 -9.91 1.63 10.00
CA ALA A 2 -9.46 1.07 8.74
C ALA A 2 -7.92 1.17 8.64
N THR A 3 -7.32 0.31 7.84
CA THR A 3 -5.90 0.33 7.50
C THR A 3 -5.74 0.57 6.00
N PHE A 4 -5.14 1.69 5.64
CA PHE A 4 -4.83 2.09 4.28
C PHE A 4 -3.38 1.73 3.98
N TYR A 5 -3.16 0.78 3.07
CA TYR A 5 -1.85 0.46 2.54
C TYR A 5 -1.61 1.29 1.29
N ILE A 6 -0.67 2.22 1.39
CA ILE A 6 -0.21 2.99 0.24
C ILE A 6 0.89 2.21 -0.42
N LEU A 7 0.60 1.80 -1.64
CA LEU A 7 1.46 0.93 -2.40
C LEU A 7 2.28 1.74 -3.40
N PRO A 8 3.47 1.26 -3.77
CA PRO A 8 4.21 1.78 -4.93
C PRO A 8 3.38 1.71 -6.23
N PRO A 9 3.87 2.32 -7.32
CA PRO A 9 3.24 2.17 -8.63
C PRO A 9 2.96 0.71 -8.99
N ARG A 10 1.79 0.43 -9.58
CA ARG A 10 1.34 -0.95 -9.85
C ARG A 10 2.37 -1.74 -10.67
N ALA A 11 2.94 -1.10 -11.69
CA ALA A 11 3.97 -1.70 -12.53
C ALA A 11 5.18 -2.20 -11.72
N CYS A 12 5.60 -1.42 -10.73
CA CYS A 12 6.74 -1.81 -9.89
C CYS A 12 6.39 -2.91 -8.89
N LEU A 13 5.13 -2.97 -8.42
CA LEU A 13 4.65 -4.11 -7.62
C LEU A 13 4.60 -5.39 -8.43
N ASP A 14 4.08 -5.34 -9.66
CA ASP A 14 4.06 -6.48 -10.58
C ASP A 14 5.48 -7.03 -10.81
N ASP A 15 6.44 -6.15 -11.10
CA ASP A 15 7.85 -6.53 -11.27
C ASP A 15 8.44 -7.15 -9.99
N ALA A 16 8.15 -6.58 -8.82
CA ALA A 16 8.65 -7.09 -7.55
C ALA A 16 8.05 -8.46 -7.18
N VAL A 17 6.74 -8.63 -7.39
CA VAL A 17 6.04 -9.90 -7.22
C VAL A 17 6.61 -10.95 -8.16
N ALA A 18 6.82 -10.60 -9.43
CA ALA A 18 7.41 -11.49 -10.42
C ALA A 18 8.84 -11.89 -10.06
N ALA A 19 9.67 -10.94 -9.63
CA ALA A 19 11.03 -11.21 -9.18
C ALA A 19 11.07 -12.10 -7.93
N PHE A 20 10.17 -11.89 -6.97
CA PHE A 20 10.08 -12.68 -5.75
C PHE A 20 9.60 -14.11 -6.02
N LEU A 21 8.53 -14.26 -6.78
CA LEU A 21 8.00 -15.57 -7.17
C LEU A 21 8.95 -16.32 -8.08
N GLY A 22 9.66 -15.64 -8.98
CA GLY A 22 10.70 -16.26 -9.81
C GLY A 22 11.85 -16.85 -8.98
N LYS A 23 12.14 -16.28 -7.81
CA LYS A 23 13.13 -16.83 -6.86
C LYS A 23 12.60 -18.02 -6.06
N LEU A 24 11.34 -17.98 -5.65
CA LEU A 24 10.74 -19.04 -4.84
C LEU A 24 10.26 -20.24 -5.66
N LEU A 25 9.69 -19.97 -6.84
CA LEU A 25 8.99 -20.91 -7.69
C LEU A 25 9.45 -20.73 -9.15
N PRO A 26 10.69 -21.10 -9.48
CA PRO A 26 11.20 -20.97 -10.82
C PRO A 26 10.34 -21.78 -11.80
N GLY A 27 9.88 -21.12 -12.87
CA GLY A 27 9.08 -21.74 -13.93
C GLY A 27 7.55 -21.56 -13.82
N LEU A 28 7.05 -20.93 -12.75
CA LEU A 28 5.65 -20.52 -12.67
C LEU A 28 5.46 -19.06 -13.12
N PRO A 29 4.39 -18.75 -13.87
CA PRO A 29 4.06 -17.37 -14.18
C PRO A 29 3.63 -16.63 -12.92
N ALA A 30 4.15 -15.42 -12.73
CA ALA A 30 3.73 -14.58 -11.62
C ALA A 30 2.30 -14.07 -11.87
N PRO A 31 1.41 -14.09 -10.86
CA PRO A 31 0.12 -13.43 -10.94
C PRO A 31 0.31 -11.92 -10.90
N SER A 32 -0.63 -11.18 -11.50
CA SER A 32 -0.67 -9.72 -11.37
C SER A 32 -0.95 -9.32 -9.91
N TRP A 33 -0.46 -8.14 -9.54
CA TRP A 33 -0.73 -7.50 -8.26
C TRP A 33 -2.23 -7.39 -8.00
N ASP A 34 -3.05 -7.03 -9.00
CA ASP A 34 -4.50 -6.93 -8.83
C ASP A 34 -5.13 -8.25 -8.35
N ARG A 35 -4.69 -9.39 -8.90
CA ARG A 35 -5.18 -10.71 -8.43
C ARG A 35 -4.74 -11.03 -7.00
N LEU A 36 -3.56 -10.58 -6.60
CA LEU A 36 -3.08 -10.73 -5.23
C LEU A 36 -3.88 -9.81 -4.28
N ALA A 37 -4.12 -8.57 -4.68
CA ALA A 37 -4.88 -7.59 -3.92
C ALA A 37 -6.31 -8.07 -3.68
N ASP A 38 -6.96 -8.67 -4.69
CA ASP A 38 -8.29 -9.29 -4.55
C ASP A 38 -8.30 -10.38 -3.46
N GLY A 39 -7.25 -11.20 -3.40
CA GLY A 39 -7.12 -12.26 -2.39
C GLY A 39 -6.75 -11.75 -0.99
N LEU A 40 -6.10 -10.59 -0.91
CA LEU A 40 -5.74 -9.92 0.35
C LEU A 40 -6.81 -8.97 0.85
N GLY A 41 -7.81 -8.65 0.03
CA GLY A 41 -8.94 -7.79 0.34
C GLY A 41 -9.64 -8.26 1.60
N ARG A 42 -9.66 -7.39 2.62
CA ARG A 42 -10.33 -7.65 3.89
C ARG A 42 -11.16 -6.43 4.28
N PRO A 43 -12.31 -6.62 4.95
CA PRO A 43 -13.08 -5.50 5.46
C PRO A 43 -12.21 -4.66 6.41
N GLY A 44 -12.10 -3.36 6.15
CA GLY A 44 -11.25 -2.43 6.89
C GLY A 44 -9.79 -2.40 6.43
N VAL A 45 -9.43 -3.05 5.31
CA VAL A 45 -8.11 -2.93 4.68
C VAL A 45 -8.26 -2.44 3.25
N TYR A 46 -7.59 -1.34 2.93
CA TYR A 46 -7.67 -0.68 1.63
C TYR A 46 -6.28 -0.59 1.01
N PHE A 47 -6.15 -1.04 -0.22
CA PHE A 47 -4.90 -0.97 -0.99
C PHE A 47 -5.00 0.17 -1.98
N VAL A 48 -4.19 1.21 -1.80
CA VAL A 48 -4.22 2.42 -2.63
C VAL A 48 -2.86 2.54 -3.34
N PRO A 49 -2.79 2.31 -4.66
CA PRO A 49 -1.58 2.54 -5.44
C PRO A 49 -1.20 4.02 -5.44
N ARG A 50 0.10 4.32 -5.43
CA ARG A 50 0.58 5.71 -5.52
C ARG A 50 0.14 6.39 -6.81
N ASP A 51 -0.03 5.63 -7.89
CA ASP A 51 -0.51 6.12 -9.19
C ASP A 51 -1.95 6.70 -9.13
N GLU A 52 -2.73 6.34 -8.12
CA GLU A 52 -4.10 6.84 -7.92
C GLU A 52 -4.16 8.06 -6.98
N LEU A 53 -3.05 8.40 -6.32
CA LEU A 53 -2.97 9.52 -5.40
C LEU A 53 -2.50 10.78 -6.16
N PRO A 54 -3.12 11.94 -5.94
CA PRO A 54 -2.68 13.19 -6.54
C PRO A 54 -1.30 13.60 -6.01
N ASP A 55 -0.36 13.83 -6.94
CA ASP A 55 0.99 14.37 -6.66
C ASP A 55 0.90 15.87 -6.28
N GLY A 56 0.49 16.18 -5.05
CA GLY A 56 0.41 17.57 -4.60
C GLY A 56 -0.36 17.80 -3.30
N GLU A 57 -1.19 16.84 -2.88
CA GLU A 57 -1.92 16.90 -1.62
C GLU A 57 -1.23 16.08 -0.54
N SER A 58 -1.51 16.40 0.72
CA SER A 58 -1.09 15.52 1.80
C SER A 58 -1.81 14.18 1.66
N LEU A 59 -1.09 13.07 1.86
CA LEU A 59 -1.67 11.72 1.74
C LEU A 59 -2.96 11.57 2.59
N ALA A 60 -3.03 12.26 3.73
CA ALA A 60 -4.19 12.26 4.61
C ALA A 60 -5.41 12.93 3.96
N GLU A 61 -5.23 14.05 3.26
CA GLU A 61 -6.29 14.75 2.53
C GLU A 61 -6.76 13.94 1.32
N ALA A 62 -5.82 13.38 0.54
CA ALA A 62 -6.14 12.52 -0.58
C ALA A 62 -6.92 11.27 -0.15
N LEU A 63 -6.54 10.64 0.97
CA LEU A 63 -7.25 9.49 1.54
C LEU A 63 -8.62 9.88 2.13
N ALA A 64 -8.72 11.02 2.82
CA ALA A 64 -9.98 11.50 3.37
C ALA A 64 -10.98 11.86 2.27
N GLY A 65 -10.52 12.59 1.23
CA GLY A 65 -11.35 13.06 0.13
C GLY A 65 -11.71 11.97 -0.89
N GLY A 66 -10.79 11.05 -1.19
CA GLY A 66 -11.00 9.99 -2.20
C GLY A 66 -11.51 8.66 -1.64
N PHE A 67 -11.12 8.32 -0.41
CA PHE A 67 -11.34 6.99 0.17
C PHE A 67 -12.13 7.02 1.49
N GLY A 68 -12.50 8.21 1.98
CA GLY A 68 -13.27 8.38 3.22
C GLY A 68 -12.49 8.03 4.48
N ALA A 69 -11.16 8.17 4.46
CA ALA A 69 -10.35 7.95 5.65
C ALA A 69 -10.71 8.94 6.77
N GLU A 70 -10.91 8.41 7.98
CA GLU A 70 -11.23 9.20 9.16
C GLU A 70 -9.99 9.41 10.06
N PHE A 71 -10.06 10.42 10.91
CA PHE A 71 -9.06 10.68 11.94
C PHE A 71 -8.93 9.46 12.86
N GLY A 72 -7.72 8.90 12.99
CA GLY A 72 -7.47 7.66 13.74
C GLY A 72 -7.30 6.40 12.88
N ASP A 73 -7.49 6.49 11.56
CA ASP A 73 -7.20 5.37 10.66
C ASP A 73 -5.70 5.19 10.42
N ARG A 74 -5.28 3.94 10.23
CA ARG A 74 -3.86 3.59 10.08
C ARG A 74 -3.47 3.68 8.62
N VAL A 75 -2.36 4.35 8.32
CA VAL A 75 -1.78 4.40 6.98
C VAL A 75 -0.42 3.71 6.99
N VAL A 76 -0.18 2.84 6.03
CA VAL A 76 1.07 2.10 5.88
C VAL A 76 1.59 2.31 4.46
N GLU A 77 2.60 3.15 4.33
CA GLU A 77 3.33 3.34 3.08
C GLU A 77 4.33 2.20 2.88
N VAL A 78 4.13 1.44 1.83
CA VAL A 78 5.00 0.34 1.43
C VAL A 78 6.03 0.87 0.44
N ALA A 79 7.31 0.70 0.75
CA ALA A 79 8.41 0.97 -0.16
C ALA A 79 8.88 -0.33 -0.82
N LEU A 80 9.17 -0.30 -2.13
CA LEU A 80 9.80 -1.43 -2.83
C LEU A 80 11.22 -1.71 -2.34
N THR A 81 11.91 -0.63 -1.97
CA THR A 81 13.29 -0.63 -1.51
C THR A 81 13.38 0.19 -0.24
N GLY A 82 13.25 -0.46 0.91
CA GLY A 82 13.35 0.20 2.22
C GLY A 82 12.34 -0.31 3.24
N ALA A 83 12.25 0.37 4.38
CA ALA A 83 11.28 0.04 5.42
C ALA A 83 9.89 0.61 5.07
N ALA A 84 8.85 -0.18 5.31
CA ALA A 84 7.49 0.34 5.28
C ALA A 84 7.31 1.37 6.39
N ARG A 85 6.67 2.50 6.06
CA ARG A 85 6.42 3.58 7.02
C ARG A 85 4.95 3.56 7.41
N ALA A 86 4.68 3.43 8.70
CA ALA A 86 3.32 3.46 9.23
C ALA A 86 3.06 4.74 10.03
N TRP A 87 1.88 5.31 9.87
CA TRP A 87 1.40 6.48 10.61
C TRP A 87 -0.14 6.43 10.75
N VAL A 88 -0.73 7.40 11.44
CA VAL A 88 -2.17 7.46 11.71
C VAL A 88 -2.71 8.78 11.20
N VAL A 89 -3.84 8.76 10.49
CA VAL A 89 -4.50 9.97 9.98
C VAL A 89 -4.82 10.89 11.15
N GLY A 90 -4.22 12.08 11.14
CA GLY A 90 -4.44 13.10 12.16
C GLY A 90 -3.62 12.96 13.45
N GLY A 91 -2.83 11.89 13.59
CA GLY A 91 -1.84 11.75 14.65
C GLY A 91 -0.46 12.21 14.20
N VAL A 92 0.27 12.93 15.06
CA VAL A 92 1.69 13.19 14.84
C VAL A 92 2.42 11.84 14.78
N SER A 93 2.93 11.49 13.59
CA SER A 93 3.56 10.21 13.27
C SER A 93 4.69 9.85 14.25
N GLY A 94 4.39 9.01 15.24
CA GLY A 94 5.36 8.37 16.12
C GLY A 94 5.65 6.93 15.71
N ALA A 95 6.94 6.64 15.50
CA ALA A 95 7.59 5.33 15.45
C ALA A 95 7.56 4.52 14.14
N ALA A 96 8.68 4.63 13.41
CA ALA A 96 9.29 3.50 12.75
C ALA A 96 9.71 2.45 13.80
N ALA A 97 9.41 1.17 13.56
CA ALA A 97 9.89 0.06 14.38
C ALA A 97 10.70 -0.89 13.48
N ALA A 98 12.01 -0.79 13.69
CA ALA A 98 13.13 -1.74 13.52
C ALA A 98 13.03 -2.87 12.48
#